data_AF-A0A3D5G6G7-F1
#
_entry.id   AF-A0A3D5G6G7-F1
#
_cell.length_a   1.000
_cell.length_b   1.000
_cell.length_c   1.000
_cell.angle_alpha   90.00
_cell.angle_beta   90.00
_cell.angle_gamma   90.00
#
_symmetry.space_group_name_H-M   'P 1'
#
loop_
_entity.id
_entity.type
_entity.pdbx_description
1 polymer ?
#
loop_
_entity_poly.entity_id
_entity_poly.type
_entity_poly.pdbx_seq_one_letter_code
_entity_poly.pdbx_strand_id
1 'polypeptide(L)'
;MTLKRIFLGILTAIAIALVGLSLLASWNEPQIQSRLELYQTNLLLHASEWLGENNSSSNLTSARNSIVGSEPVNTALTQYQEARASTRKTLATTTAQFKQLQAPTASGSVDVAPQKLSLAQSKALEESLQNLSGLQSELDLRVGILQVSSGKTNQALKTWQDLVDRDDTQINAVTAAETAEVLIGIWSNPAQLLPDAESRIQKSLDGWFRYRALAQLYNLQERSKELLSLQLAEQVMAEQAVEKLAIVIGIPGIGLCIGTVLLVGLTVQWLLQRKQLDTASSGPLLARNAGLTWDVPWDGEIVWQVLVVGFFFVGQILIPYLLLPVSLAVLKLNPASFDPRSKAFYIFATYLLLSAGGLSVLYFSVRSFLPLPEGWFRINWRGNWFFWGLGGYFVALPLVVLVSLINQQFWQGQGGSNPILPIVLDGRDGMALAVFFGTAAIAAPVFEEIVFRGFLLPSLTRYLPVWGAIGASALLFAVAHLNVSEVLPLATLGAVLGFVYTRSRNLLAPMLLHSLWNSGTLLSLFLLGSGAS
;
A
#
# COMPACT_ATOMS: atom_id res chain seq x y z
N MET A 1 -13.17 26.92 32.51
CA MET A 1 -12.27 26.47 31.42
C MET A 1 -11.67 27.70 30.76
N THR A 2 -10.40 27.68 30.36
CA THR A 2 -9.77 28.78 29.61
C THR A 2 -10.23 28.77 28.15
N LEU A 3 -10.23 29.92 27.47
CA LEU A 3 -10.58 30.04 26.05
C LEU A 3 -9.76 29.06 25.18
N LYS A 4 -8.48 28.89 25.53
CA LYS A 4 -7.56 27.92 24.91
C LYS A 4 -8.08 26.47 24.98
N ARG A 5 -8.58 26.04 26.15
CA ARG A 5 -9.10 24.67 26.34
C ARG A 5 -10.41 24.44 25.59
N ILE A 6 -11.26 25.47 25.49
CA ILE A 6 -12.48 25.41 24.67
C ILE A 6 -12.12 25.24 23.20
N PHE A 7 -11.20 26.06 22.68
CA PHE A 7 -10.72 25.97 21.31
C PHE A 7 -10.09 24.59 21.00
N LEU A 8 -9.25 24.09 21.90
CA LEU A 8 -8.64 22.77 21.77
C LEU A 8 -9.68 21.65 21.81
N GLY A 9 -10.71 21.77 22.65
CA GLY A 9 -11.83 20.84 22.69
C GLY A 9 -12.61 20.79 21.37
N ILE A 10 -12.90 21.94 20.77
CA ILE A 10 -13.56 22.04 19.46
C ILE A 10 -12.71 21.39 18.38
N LEU A 11 -11.42 21.72 18.30
CA LEU A 11 -10.51 21.11 17.33
C LEU A 11 -10.38 19.60 17.52
N THR A 12 -10.41 19.13 18.77
CA THR A 12 -10.37 17.70 19.07
C THR A 12 -11.61 17.00 18.53
N ALA A 13 -12.80 17.57 18.75
CA ALA A 13 -14.05 17.03 18.22
C ALA A 13 -14.05 16.97 16.68
N ILE A 14 -13.56 18.02 16.02
CA ILE A 14 -13.41 18.06 14.56
C ILE A 14 -12.43 16.99 14.08
N ALA A 15 -11.27 16.87 14.71
CA ALA A 15 -10.26 15.87 14.35
C ALA A 15 -10.80 14.44 14.51
N ILE A 16 -11.45 14.13 15.63
CA ILE A 16 -12.08 12.82 15.87
C ILE A 16 -13.15 12.53 14.82
N ALA A 17 -14.03 13.50 14.52
CA ALA A 17 -15.07 13.31 13.53
C ALA A 17 -14.49 13.02 12.13
N LEU A 18 -13.48 13.79 11.71
CA LEU A 18 -12.85 13.59 10.40
C LEU A 18 -12.11 12.26 10.31
N VAL A 19 -11.29 11.93 11.31
CA VAL A 19 -10.59 10.63 11.36
C VAL A 19 -11.58 9.47 11.37
N GLY A 20 -12.64 9.57 12.18
CA GLY A 20 -13.69 8.56 12.24
C GLY A 20 -14.42 8.38 10.92
N LEU A 21 -14.79 9.48 10.25
CA LEU A 21 -15.42 9.45 8.93
C LEU A 21 -14.50 8.86 7.86
N SER A 22 -13.21 9.22 7.85
CA SER A 22 -12.23 8.64 6.91
C SER A 22 -12.04 7.14 7.12
N LEU A 23 -11.92 6.69 8.38
CA LEU A 23 -11.82 5.26 8.69
C LEU A 23 -13.09 4.50 8.28
N LEU A 24 -14.27 5.07 8.53
CA LEU A 24 -15.55 4.50 8.10
C LEU A 24 -15.67 4.45 6.58
N ALA A 25 -15.19 5.48 5.86
CA ALA A 25 -15.19 5.50 4.41
C ALA A 25 -14.28 4.38 3.85
N SER A 26 -13.09 4.19 4.43
CA SER A 26 -12.14 3.15 4.01
C SER A 26 -12.68 1.72 4.16
N TRP A 27 -13.67 1.49 5.02
CA TRP A 27 -14.20 0.16 5.34
C TRP A 27 -14.73 -0.61 4.13
N ASN A 28 -15.38 0.08 3.19
CA ASN A 28 -15.99 -0.55 2.01
C ASN A 28 -15.13 -0.44 0.75
N GLU A 29 -13.94 0.16 0.84
CA GLU A 29 -13.06 0.27 -0.32
C GLU A 29 -12.38 -1.08 -0.62
N PRO A 30 -12.27 -1.48 -1.90
CA PRO A 30 -11.61 -2.72 -2.27
C PRO A 30 -10.12 -2.62 -1.94
N GLN A 31 -9.60 -3.62 -1.24
CA GLN A 31 -8.22 -3.60 -0.81
C GLN A 31 -7.28 -3.66 -2.03
N ILE A 32 -6.39 -2.67 -2.14
CA ILE A 32 -5.39 -2.56 -3.21
C ILE A 32 -4.43 -3.75 -3.25
N GLN A 33 -4.34 -4.47 -2.13
CA GLN A 33 -3.64 -5.73 -2.02
C GLN A 33 -4.07 -6.74 -3.10
N SER A 34 -5.35 -6.77 -3.50
CA SER A 34 -5.82 -7.63 -4.61
C SER A 34 -5.12 -7.33 -5.94
N ARG A 35 -4.93 -6.05 -6.30
CA ARG A 35 -4.20 -5.68 -7.53
C ARG A 35 -2.71 -5.99 -7.43
N LEU A 36 -2.10 -5.78 -6.26
CA LEU A 36 -0.69 -6.08 -6.07
C LEU A 36 -0.39 -7.56 -6.15
N GLU A 37 -1.25 -8.39 -5.55
CA GLU A 37 -1.20 -9.84 -5.66
C GLU A 37 -1.30 -10.26 -7.14
N LEU A 38 -2.23 -9.69 -7.91
CA LEU A 38 -2.34 -10.00 -9.34
C LEU A 38 -1.11 -9.58 -10.16
N TYR A 39 -0.42 -8.48 -9.82
CA TYR A 39 0.87 -8.14 -10.47
C TYR A 39 1.95 -9.18 -10.17
N GLN A 40 2.01 -9.66 -8.92
CA GLN A 40 2.90 -10.76 -8.56
C GLN A 40 2.53 -12.05 -9.31
N THR A 41 1.24 -12.37 -9.42
CA THR A 41 0.73 -13.49 -10.21
C THR A 41 1.15 -13.39 -11.68
N ASN A 42 1.05 -12.21 -12.28
CA ASN A 42 1.46 -11.99 -13.66
C ASN A 42 2.96 -12.20 -13.86
N LEU A 43 3.80 -11.70 -12.93
CA LEU A 43 5.23 -11.98 -12.94
C LEU A 43 5.52 -13.48 -12.79
N LEU A 44 4.78 -14.20 -11.94
CA LEU A 44 4.91 -15.66 -11.79
C LEU A 44 4.55 -16.39 -13.08
N LEU A 45 3.49 -15.96 -13.77
CA LEU A 45 3.13 -16.49 -15.09
C LEU A 45 4.25 -16.27 -16.11
N HIS A 46 4.79 -15.06 -16.22
CA HIS A 46 5.95 -14.80 -17.08
C HIS A 46 7.16 -15.67 -16.72
N ALA A 47 7.53 -15.72 -15.44
CA ALA A 47 8.67 -16.51 -14.98
C ALA A 47 8.48 -18.02 -15.23
N SER A 48 7.23 -18.51 -15.29
CA SER A 48 6.93 -19.91 -15.61
C SER A 48 7.29 -20.30 -17.04
N GLU A 49 7.31 -19.33 -17.96
CA GLU A 49 7.60 -19.54 -19.37
C GLU A 49 9.10 -19.53 -19.67
N TRP A 50 9.94 -19.17 -18.71
CA TRP A 50 11.38 -19.09 -18.93
C TRP A 50 11.97 -20.50 -19.12
N LEU A 51 12.49 -20.78 -20.32
CA LEU A 51 13.03 -22.09 -20.68
C LEU A 51 14.48 -22.29 -20.20
N GLY A 52 15.17 -21.20 -19.81
CA GLY A 52 16.58 -21.21 -19.44
C GLY A 52 17.50 -21.22 -20.66
N GLU A 53 18.67 -20.55 -20.57
CA GLU A 53 19.73 -20.77 -21.55
C GLU A 53 20.50 -22.06 -21.22
N ASN A 54 20.97 -22.78 -22.25
CA ASN A 54 21.88 -23.94 -22.10
C ASN A 54 23.18 -23.63 -21.32
N ASN A 55 23.48 -22.34 -21.05
CA ASN A 55 24.61 -21.87 -20.24
C ASN A 55 24.20 -21.03 -19.02
N SER A 56 22.90 -20.95 -18.69
CA SER A 56 22.44 -20.19 -17.53
C SER A 56 22.90 -20.84 -16.22
N SER A 57 23.30 -20.01 -15.24
CA SER A 57 23.80 -20.49 -13.96
C SER A 57 22.78 -21.41 -13.29
N SER A 58 23.21 -22.60 -12.83
CA SER A 58 22.38 -23.62 -12.16
C SER A 58 21.50 -23.07 -11.01
N ASN A 59 21.85 -21.90 -10.48
CA ASN A 59 21.13 -21.16 -9.44
C ASN A 59 19.79 -20.59 -9.94
N LEU A 60 19.71 -20.06 -11.17
CA LEU A 60 18.47 -19.43 -11.70
C LEU A 60 17.38 -20.47 -12.00
N THR A 61 17.74 -21.62 -12.56
CA THR A 61 16.80 -22.73 -12.79
C THR A 61 16.25 -23.28 -11.47
N SER A 62 17.09 -23.39 -10.45
CA SER A 62 16.68 -23.81 -9.10
C SER A 62 15.75 -22.78 -8.43
N ALA A 63 16.04 -21.48 -8.61
CA ALA A 63 15.19 -20.39 -8.15
C ALA A 63 13.82 -20.41 -8.82
N ARG A 64 13.75 -20.57 -10.16
CA ARG A 64 12.49 -20.68 -10.91
C ARG A 64 11.60 -21.79 -10.34
N ASN A 65 12.14 -22.99 -10.18
CA ASN A 65 11.37 -24.14 -9.71
C ASN A 65 10.87 -23.97 -8.26
N SER A 66 11.63 -23.26 -7.42
CA SER A 66 11.24 -23.00 -6.03
C SER A 66 10.20 -21.87 -5.91
N ILE A 67 10.22 -20.91 -6.83
CA ILE A 67 9.40 -19.69 -6.80
C ILE A 67 8.05 -19.89 -7.52
N VAL A 68 8.06 -20.52 -8.70
CA VAL A 68 6.89 -20.62 -9.60
C VAL A 68 5.89 -21.69 -9.15
N GLY A 69 6.36 -22.73 -8.45
CA GLY A 69 5.53 -23.88 -8.07
C GLY A 69 5.25 -24.83 -9.25
N SER A 70 4.44 -25.87 -9.00
CA SER A 70 4.19 -26.95 -9.97
C SER A 70 3.06 -26.67 -10.97
N GLU A 71 2.10 -25.80 -10.63
CA GLU A 71 0.94 -25.49 -11.47
C GLU A 71 0.63 -23.98 -11.53
N PRO A 72 1.53 -23.16 -12.13
CA PRO A 72 1.42 -21.70 -12.08
C PRO A 72 0.13 -21.16 -12.69
N VAL A 73 -0.34 -21.74 -13.80
CA VAL A 73 -1.58 -21.31 -14.47
C VAL A 73 -2.82 -21.59 -13.62
N ASN A 74 -2.89 -22.75 -12.94
CA ASN A 74 -4.02 -23.07 -12.05
C ASN A 74 -4.02 -22.19 -10.79
N THR A 75 -2.86 -21.95 -10.19
CA THR A 75 -2.72 -21.02 -9.06
C THR A 75 -3.15 -19.61 -9.45
N ALA A 76 -2.69 -19.13 -10.62
CA ALA A 76 -3.11 -17.84 -11.14
C ALA A 76 -4.62 -17.79 -11.41
N LEU A 77 -5.19 -18.84 -12.01
CA LEU A 77 -6.62 -18.92 -12.26
C LEU A 77 -7.45 -18.77 -10.98
N THR A 78 -7.05 -19.42 -9.88
CA THR A 78 -7.72 -19.27 -8.59
C THR A 78 -7.64 -17.82 -8.09
N GLN A 79 -6.45 -17.21 -8.08
CA GLN A 79 -6.26 -15.82 -7.61
C GLN A 79 -7.06 -14.80 -8.45
N TYR A 80 -7.06 -14.93 -9.78
CA TYR A 80 -7.86 -14.08 -10.66
C TYR A 80 -9.37 -14.29 -10.47
N GLN A 81 -9.81 -15.52 -10.15
CA GLN A 81 -11.22 -15.80 -9.85
C GLN A 81 -11.66 -15.20 -8.51
N GLU A 82 -10.81 -15.26 -7.48
CA GLU A 82 -11.06 -14.63 -6.18
C GLU A 82 -11.14 -13.11 -6.31
N ALA A 83 -10.18 -12.49 -7.01
CA ALA A 83 -10.20 -11.06 -7.29
C ALA A 83 -11.49 -10.67 -8.03
N ARG A 84 -11.87 -11.43 -9.07
CA ARG A 84 -13.11 -11.20 -9.81
C ARG A 84 -14.35 -11.33 -8.92
N ALA A 85 -14.40 -12.32 -8.04
CA ALA A 85 -15.52 -12.51 -7.11
C ALA A 85 -15.64 -11.34 -6.14
N SER A 86 -14.52 -10.86 -5.60
CA SER A 86 -14.45 -9.67 -4.75
C SER A 86 -14.92 -8.41 -5.48
N THR A 87 -14.42 -8.15 -6.69
CA THR A 87 -14.86 -7.01 -7.52
C THR A 87 -16.36 -7.05 -7.80
N ARG A 88 -16.92 -8.20 -8.15
CA ARG A 88 -18.37 -8.36 -8.38
C ARG A 88 -19.19 -8.10 -7.12
N LYS A 89 -18.73 -8.58 -5.95
CA LYS A 89 -19.37 -8.32 -4.66
C LYS A 89 -19.39 -6.82 -4.36
N THR A 90 -18.26 -6.14 -4.49
CA THR A 90 -18.15 -4.69 -4.27
C THR A 90 -19.01 -3.91 -5.25
N LEU A 91 -18.98 -4.25 -6.55
CA LEU A 91 -19.83 -3.62 -7.56
C LEU A 91 -21.32 -3.72 -7.18
N ALA A 92 -21.78 -4.89 -6.73
CA ALA A 92 -23.17 -5.09 -6.32
C ALA A 92 -23.53 -4.22 -5.10
N THR A 93 -22.67 -4.17 -4.08
CA THR A 93 -22.87 -3.33 -2.90
C THR A 93 -22.87 -1.83 -3.24
N THR A 94 -21.89 -1.36 -4.01
CA THR A 94 -21.79 0.04 -4.45
C THR A 94 -22.98 0.43 -5.33
N THR A 95 -23.46 -0.47 -6.20
CA THR A 95 -24.65 -0.24 -7.03
C THR A 95 -25.91 -0.10 -6.16
N ALA A 96 -26.05 -0.93 -5.12
CA ALA A 96 -27.16 -0.83 -4.18
C ALA A 96 -27.14 0.51 -3.41
N GLN A 97 -25.97 0.93 -2.94
CA GLN A 97 -25.77 2.24 -2.29
C GLN A 97 -26.11 3.40 -3.23
N PHE A 98 -25.67 3.32 -4.49
CA PHE A 98 -25.97 4.34 -5.50
C PHE A 98 -27.47 4.46 -5.76
N LYS A 99 -28.17 3.32 -5.92
CA LYS A 99 -29.62 3.30 -6.09
C LYS A 99 -30.36 3.87 -4.88
N GLN A 100 -29.86 3.62 -3.67
CA GLN A 100 -30.43 4.18 -2.44
C GLN A 100 -30.28 5.69 -2.36
N LEU A 101 -29.14 6.24 -2.81
CA LEU A 101 -28.89 7.68 -2.88
C LEU A 101 -29.71 8.39 -3.97
N GLN A 102 -30.06 7.66 -5.04
CA GLN A 102 -30.91 8.17 -6.13
C GLN A 102 -32.41 8.06 -5.84
N ALA A 103 -32.81 7.31 -4.80
CA ALA A 103 -34.21 7.18 -4.43
C ALA A 103 -34.75 8.54 -3.96
N PRO A 104 -35.90 9.02 -4.46
CA PRO A 104 -36.45 10.31 -4.07
C PRO A 104 -36.75 10.32 -2.56
N THR A 105 -36.17 11.27 -1.83
CA THR A 105 -36.49 11.50 -0.41
C THR A 105 -37.95 11.91 -0.29
N ALA A 106 -38.76 11.02 0.29
CA ALA A 106 -40.14 11.28 0.65
C ALA A 106 -40.21 12.21 1.89
N SER A 107 -39.70 13.43 1.79
CA SER A 107 -39.91 14.50 2.77
C SER A 107 -39.53 15.84 2.15
N GLY A 108 -40.53 16.65 1.84
CA GLY A 108 -40.37 17.99 1.26
C GLY A 108 -39.83 19.01 2.26
N SER A 109 -38.52 18.98 2.53
CA SER A 109 -37.81 20.07 3.21
C SER A 109 -36.69 20.59 2.32
N VAL A 110 -36.82 21.84 1.91
CA VAL A 110 -35.84 22.57 1.09
C VAL A 110 -34.68 23.00 2.01
N ASP A 111 -33.66 22.17 2.13
CA ASP A 111 -32.36 22.56 2.69
C ASP A 111 -31.28 22.40 1.62
N VAL A 112 -30.65 23.50 1.24
CA VAL A 112 -29.74 23.61 0.08
C VAL A 112 -28.31 23.10 0.40
N ALA A 113 -27.96 22.98 1.69
CA ALA A 113 -26.67 22.43 2.15
C ALA A 113 -26.53 20.90 2.00
N PRO A 114 -27.51 20.05 2.39
CA PRO A 114 -27.43 18.59 2.20
C PRO A 114 -27.41 18.14 0.73
N GLN A 115 -27.94 18.95 -0.21
CA GLN A 115 -27.94 18.63 -1.64
C GLN A 115 -26.55 18.68 -2.31
N LYS A 116 -25.63 19.55 -1.86
CA LYS A 116 -24.27 19.59 -2.42
C LYS A 116 -23.40 18.42 -1.93
N LEU A 117 -23.61 18.00 -0.68
CA LEU A 117 -22.92 16.83 -0.12
C LEU A 117 -23.37 15.54 -0.83
N SER A 118 -24.67 15.40 -1.14
CA SER A 118 -25.20 14.25 -1.88
C SER A 118 -24.73 14.20 -3.33
N LEU A 119 -24.52 15.35 -3.99
CA LEU A 119 -24.01 15.42 -5.37
C LEU A 119 -22.52 15.02 -5.47
N ALA A 120 -21.69 15.44 -4.51
CA ALA A 120 -20.28 15.05 -4.47
C ALA A 120 -20.14 13.55 -4.17
N GLN A 121 -20.95 13.04 -3.24
CA GLN A 121 -21.03 11.61 -2.92
C GLN A 121 -21.53 10.78 -4.11
N SER A 122 -22.58 11.22 -4.81
CA SER A 122 -23.10 10.51 -5.98
C SER A 122 -22.08 10.45 -7.11
N LYS A 123 -21.37 11.55 -7.38
CA LYS A 123 -20.30 11.60 -8.38
C LYS A 123 -19.15 10.66 -8.04
N ALA A 124 -18.69 10.66 -6.79
CA ALA A 124 -17.63 9.74 -6.34
C ALA A 124 -18.04 8.26 -6.48
N LEU A 125 -19.31 7.95 -6.19
CA LEU A 125 -19.84 6.60 -6.34
C LEU A 125 -19.97 6.19 -7.82
N GLU A 126 -20.36 7.12 -8.69
CA GLU A 126 -20.42 6.91 -10.13
C GLU A 126 -19.03 6.61 -10.72
N GLU A 127 -18.01 7.40 -10.37
CA GLU A 127 -16.62 7.15 -10.75
C GLU A 127 -16.14 5.78 -10.22
N SER A 128 -16.48 5.43 -8.98
CA SER A 128 -16.16 4.11 -8.42
C SER A 128 -16.83 2.98 -9.19
N LEU A 129 -18.10 3.13 -9.61
CA LEU A 129 -18.82 2.12 -10.39
C LEU A 129 -18.20 1.93 -11.76
N GLN A 130 -17.80 3.01 -12.43
CA GLN A 130 -17.10 2.94 -13.73
C GLN A 130 -15.77 2.20 -13.59
N ASN A 131 -14.96 2.53 -12.57
CA ASN A 131 -13.68 1.87 -12.32
C ASN A 131 -13.83 0.38 -11.99
N LEU A 132 -14.82 0.02 -11.18
CA LEU A 132 -15.11 -1.38 -10.83
C LEU A 132 -15.62 -2.18 -12.03
N SER A 133 -16.46 -1.59 -12.87
CA SER A 133 -16.96 -2.22 -14.11
C SER A 133 -15.81 -2.50 -15.07
N GLY A 134 -14.94 -1.50 -15.31
CA GLY A 134 -13.74 -1.67 -16.13
C GLY A 134 -12.81 -2.76 -15.62
N LEU A 135 -12.54 -2.79 -14.31
CA LEU A 135 -11.73 -3.84 -13.68
C LEU A 135 -12.38 -5.22 -13.83
N GLN A 136 -13.70 -5.33 -13.69
CA GLN A 136 -14.39 -6.61 -13.87
C GLN A 136 -14.21 -7.13 -15.30
N SER A 137 -14.35 -6.27 -16.31
CA SER A 137 -14.18 -6.66 -17.70
C SER A 137 -12.72 -7.06 -18.00
N GLU A 138 -11.72 -6.35 -17.47
CA GLU A 138 -10.31 -6.73 -17.55
C GLU A 138 -10.05 -8.13 -16.92
N LEU A 139 -10.61 -8.39 -15.74
CA LEU A 139 -10.47 -9.68 -15.05
C LEU A 139 -11.16 -10.81 -15.82
N ASP A 140 -12.33 -10.58 -16.41
CA ASP A 140 -13.06 -11.58 -17.20
C ASP A 140 -12.26 -11.99 -18.46
N LEU A 141 -11.63 -11.04 -19.16
CA LEU A 141 -10.74 -11.34 -20.29
C LEU A 141 -9.60 -12.27 -19.84
N ARG A 142 -8.88 -11.88 -18.79
CA ARG A 142 -7.72 -12.62 -18.25
C ARG A 142 -8.09 -13.99 -17.67
N VAL A 143 -9.22 -14.11 -16.96
CA VAL A 143 -9.73 -15.38 -16.45
C VAL A 143 -10.04 -16.35 -17.60
N GLY A 144 -10.64 -15.88 -18.69
CA GLY A 144 -10.88 -16.73 -19.86
C GLY A 144 -9.59 -17.26 -20.48
N ILE A 145 -8.55 -16.42 -20.58
CA ILE A 145 -7.23 -16.84 -21.10
C ILE A 145 -6.61 -17.90 -20.18
N LEU A 146 -6.67 -17.71 -18.85
CA LEU A 146 -6.20 -18.72 -17.89
C LEU A 146 -6.99 -20.03 -17.98
N GLN A 147 -8.30 -19.95 -18.23
CA GLN A 147 -9.15 -21.12 -18.41
C GLN A 147 -8.76 -21.92 -19.67
N VAL A 148 -8.55 -21.28 -20.83
CA VAL A 148 -8.09 -22.00 -22.04
C VAL A 148 -6.70 -22.59 -21.82
N SER A 149 -5.78 -21.86 -21.18
CA SER A 149 -4.45 -22.36 -20.83
C SER A 149 -4.47 -23.52 -19.83
N SER A 150 -5.56 -23.66 -19.06
CA SER A 150 -5.80 -24.79 -18.15
C SER A 150 -6.65 -25.90 -18.78
N GLY A 151 -6.90 -25.87 -20.09
CA GLY A 151 -7.71 -26.87 -20.81
C GLY A 151 -9.23 -26.73 -20.64
N LYS A 152 -9.73 -25.63 -20.06
CA LYS A 152 -11.16 -25.38 -19.77
C LYS A 152 -11.82 -24.48 -20.82
N THR A 153 -11.66 -24.80 -22.11
CA THR A 153 -12.09 -23.94 -23.23
C THR A 153 -13.57 -23.58 -23.21
N ASN A 154 -14.46 -24.53 -22.93
CA ASN A 154 -15.91 -24.24 -22.85
C ASN A 154 -16.24 -23.24 -21.74
N GLN A 155 -15.50 -23.25 -20.63
CA GLN A 155 -15.69 -22.29 -19.54
C GLN A 155 -15.17 -20.90 -19.93
N ALA A 156 -14.08 -20.84 -20.69
CA ALA A 156 -13.53 -19.60 -21.23
C ALA A 156 -14.48 -18.92 -22.21
N LEU A 157 -14.99 -19.68 -23.18
CA LEU A 157 -15.97 -19.18 -24.16
C LEU A 157 -17.22 -18.63 -23.45
N LYS A 158 -17.72 -19.32 -22.43
CA LYS A 158 -18.82 -18.81 -21.62
C LYS A 158 -18.45 -17.53 -20.87
N THR A 159 -17.26 -17.47 -20.27
CA THR A 159 -16.80 -16.29 -19.52
C THR A 159 -16.72 -15.05 -20.41
N TRP A 160 -16.21 -15.20 -21.63
CA TRP A 160 -16.16 -14.11 -22.60
C TRP A 160 -17.54 -13.76 -23.17
N GLN A 161 -18.41 -14.75 -23.40
CA GLN A 161 -19.79 -14.47 -23.83
C GLN A 161 -20.56 -13.68 -22.78
N ASP A 162 -20.45 -14.07 -21.50
CA ASP A 162 -21.06 -13.35 -20.37
C ASP A 162 -20.53 -11.90 -20.27
N LEU A 163 -19.32 -11.62 -20.75
CA LEU A 163 -18.76 -10.26 -20.84
C LEU A 163 -19.40 -9.47 -21.99
N VAL A 164 -19.47 -10.06 -23.18
CA VAL A 164 -20.08 -9.44 -24.37
C VAL A 164 -21.54 -9.08 -24.08
N ASP A 165 -22.30 -10.03 -23.54
CA ASP A 165 -23.73 -9.85 -23.21
C ASP A 165 -23.96 -8.76 -22.15
N ARG A 166 -22.98 -8.54 -21.26
CA ARG A 166 -23.06 -7.52 -20.20
C ARG A 166 -22.80 -6.13 -20.76
N ASP A 167 -21.77 -5.96 -21.59
CA ASP A 167 -21.31 -4.65 -22.05
C ASP A 167 -22.17 -4.07 -23.19
N ASP A 168 -22.99 -4.88 -23.89
CA ASP A 168 -24.01 -4.42 -24.86
C ASP A 168 -25.06 -3.47 -24.22
N THR A 169 -25.08 -3.38 -22.88
CA THR A 169 -25.98 -2.50 -22.11
C THR A 169 -25.34 -1.23 -21.55
N GLN A 170 -24.01 -1.02 -21.70
CA GLN A 170 -23.29 0.12 -21.11
C GLN A 170 -22.44 0.89 -22.13
N ILE A 171 -22.69 2.21 -22.26
CA ILE A 171 -22.15 3.10 -23.32
C ILE A 171 -20.61 3.27 -23.31
N ASN A 172 -19.88 2.86 -22.26
CA ASN A 172 -18.47 3.22 -22.05
C ASN A 172 -17.46 2.05 -21.92
N ALA A 173 -17.85 0.79 -22.14
CA ALA A 173 -16.98 -0.40 -21.99
C ALA A 173 -16.58 -1.10 -23.32
N VAL A 174 -16.78 -0.41 -24.46
CA VAL A 174 -16.73 -0.99 -25.81
C VAL A 174 -15.46 -1.79 -26.13
N THR A 175 -14.31 -1.42 -25.56
CA THR A 175 -13.02 -2.06 -25.92
C THR A 175 -12.83 -3.48 -25.37
N ALA A 176 -13.38 -3.79 -24.19
CA ALA A 176 -13.22 -5.12 -23.58
C ALA A 176 -14.13 -6.16 -24.26
N ALA A 177 -15.38 -5.80 -24.56
CA ALA A 177 -16.32 -6.63 -25.30
C ALA A 177 -15.79 -7.02 -26.69
N GLU A 178 -15.30 -6.04 -27.44
CA GLU A 178 -14.68 -6.27 -28.74
C GLU A 178 -13.47 -7.21 -28.66
N THR A 179 -12.70 -7.15 -27.57
CA THR A 179 -11.57 -8.06 -27.35
C THR A 179 -12.07 -9.46 -26.99
N ALA A 180 -13.13 -9.59 -26.18
CA ALA A 180 -13.76 -10.86 -25.88
C ALA A 180 -14.31 -11.55 -27.13
N GLU A 181 -14.91 -10.82 -28.07
CA GLU A 181 -15.35 -11.37 -29.36
C GLU A 181 -14.16 -11.96 -30.15
N VAL A 182 -13.02 -11.25 -30.20
CA VAL A 182 -11.79 -11.76 -30.82
C VAL A 182 -11.32 -13.05 -30.13
N LEU A 183 -11.31 -13.08 -28.79
CA LEU A 183 -10.90 -14.25 -28.02
C LEU A 183 -11.85 -15.45 -28.25
N ILE A 184 -13.16 -15.21 -28.29
CA ILE A 184 -14.16 -16.22 -28.67
C ILE A 184 -13.86 -16.76 -30.07
N GLY A 185 -13.62 -15.87 -31.04
CA GLY A 185 -13.30 -16.23 -32.41
C GLY A 185 -12.10 -17.18 -32.52
N ILE A 186 -10.96 -16.81 -31.93
CA ILE A 186 -9.70 -17.58 -32.05
C ILE A 186 -9.64 -18.85 -31.19
N TRP A 187 -10.57 -19.06 -30.25
CA TRP A 187 -10.68 -20.28 -29.44
C TRP A 187 -11.95 -21.11 -29.69
N SER A 188 -12.83 -20.66 -30.58
CA SER A 188 -14.00 -21.43 -31.04
C SER A 188 -13.61 -22.53 -32.02
N ASN A 189 -14.52 -23.49 -32.21
CA ASN A 189 -14.38 -24.54 -33.20
C ASN A 189 -15.65 -24.62 -34.07
N PRO A 190 -15.61 -24.23 -35.36
CA PRO A 190 -14.43 -23.76 -36.10
C PRO A 190 -13.98 -22.36 -35.65
N ALA A 191 -12.68 -22.10 -35.74
CA ALA A 191 -12.13 -20.79 -35.40
C ALA A 191 -12.62 -19.70 -36.38
N GLN A 192 -12.88 -18.51 -35.85
CA GLN A 192 -13.32 -17.34 -36.60
C GLN A 192 -12.32 -16.19 -36.41
N LEU A 193 -11.72 -15.72 -37.50
CA LEU A 193 -10.74 -14.64 -37.47
C LEU A 193 -11.42 -13.31 -37.79
N LEU A 194 -11.49 -12.42 -36.80
CA LEU A 194 -12.06 -11.08 -36.98
C LEU A 194 -11.01 -10.09 -37.54
N PRO A 195 -11.44 -9.09 -38.35
CA PRO A 195 -10.59 -7.96 -38.72
C PRO A 195 -10.06 -7.23 -37.49
N ASP A 196 -8.85 -6.67 -37.58
CA ASP A 196 -8.18 -5.90 -36.52
C ASP A 196 -7.94 -6.68 -35.20
N ALA A 197 -8.06 -8.01 -35.21
CA ALA A 197 -7.88 -8.86 -34.02
C ALA A 197 -6.58 -8.57 -33.26
N GLU A 198 -5.47 -8.41 -33.99
CA GLU A 198 -4.15 -8.11 -33.41
C GLU A 198 -4.14 -6.75 -32.69
N SER A 199 -4.70 -5.71 -33.30
CA SER A 199 -4.77 -4.36 -32.72
C SER A 199 -5.64 -4.34 -31.46
N ARG A 200 -6.78 -5.05 -31.48
CA ARG A 200 -7.68 -5.17 -30.32
C ARG A 200 -7.00 -5.90 -29.16
N ILE A 201 -6.31 -7.01 -29.44
CA ILE A 201 -5.51 -7.74 -28.44
C ILE A 201 -4.42 -6.84 -27.85
N GLN A 202 -3.66 -6.12 -28.67
CA GLN A 202 -2.57 -5.26 -28.21
C GLN A 202 -3.04 -4.07 -27.37
N LYS A 203 -4.28 -3.60 -27.60
CA LYS A 203 -4.87 -2.47 -26.87
C LYS A 203 -5.41 -2.87 -25.50
N SER A 204 -6.02 -4.06 -25.39
CA SER A 204 -6.76 -4.47 -24.19
C SER A 204 -6.03 -5.50 -23.32
N LEU A 205 -5.00 -6.15 -23.84
CA LEU A 205 -4.20 -7.15 -23.11
C LEU A 205 -2.73 -6.73 -23.06
N ASP A 206 -2.10 -7.09 -21.95
CA ASP A 206 -0.69 -6.85 -21.64
C ASP A 206 -0.03 -8.14 -21.14
N GLY A 207 1.30 -8.07 -20.96
CA GLY A 207 2.10 -9.16 -20.40
C GLY A 207 1.80 -10.55 -20.98
N TRP A 208 1.72 -11.54 -20.08
CA TRP A 208 1.54 -12.95 -20.41
C TRP A 208 0.24 -13.22 -21.18
N PHE A 209 -0.83 -12.50 -20.83
CA PHE A 209 -2.15 -12.64 -21.46
C PHE A 209 -2.10 -12.24 -22.94
N ARG A 210 -1.42 -11.14 -23.26
CA ARG A 210 -1.19 -10.70 -24.65
C ARG A 210 -0.38 -11.71 -25.43
N TYR A 211 0.70 -12.25 -24.86
CA TYR A 211 1.52 -13.28 -25.51
C TYR A 211 0.70 -14.52 -25.86
N ARG A 212 -0.15 -15.01 -24.95
CA ARG A 212 -1.02 -16.17 -25.20
C ARG A 212 -2.05 -15.91 -26.31
N ALA A 213 -2.71 -14.75 -26.29
CA ALA A 213 -3.69 -14.36 -27.31
C ALA A 213 -3.05 -14.17 -28.70
N LEU A 214 -1.93 -13.46 -28.79
CA LEU A 214 -1.22 -13.25 -30.06
C LEU A 214 -0.61 -14.55 -30.60
N ALA A 215 -0.06 -15.41 -29.74
CA ALA A 215 0.49 -16.69 -30.18
C ALA A 215 -0.59 -17.57 -30.82
N GLN A 216 -1.78 -17.63 -30.22
CA GLN A 216 -2.92 -18.35 -30.79
C GLN A 216 -3.37 -17.75 -32.14
N LEU A 217 -3.49 -16.41 -32.20
CA LEU A 217 -3.87 -15.71 -33.43
C LEU A 217 -2.87 -15.96 -34.56
N TYR A 218 -1.57 -15.79 -34.31
CA TYR A 218 -0.52 -15.98 -35.31
C TYR A 218 -0.42 -17.44 -35.75
N ASN A 219 -0.66 -18.39 -34.85
CA ASN A 219 -0.72 -19.81 -35.20
C ASN A 219 -1.88 -20.10 -36.17
N LEU A 220 -3.08 -19.59 -35.90
CA LEU A 220 -4.24 -19.75 -36.80
C LEU A 220 -4.07 -19.02 -38.15
N GLN A 221 -3.29 -17.94 -38.18
CA GLN A 221 -2.96 -17.20 -39.39
C GLN A 221 -1.72 -17.75 -40.12
N GLU A 222 -1.10 -18.81 -39.61
CA GLU A 222 0.14 -19.40 -40.16
C GLU A 222 1.32 -18.41 -40.25
N ARG A 223 1.35 -17.40 -39.36
CA ARG A 223 2.38 -16.34 -39.29
C ARG A 223 3.59 -16.77 -38.47
N SER A 224 4.35 -17.73 -39.01
CA SER A 224 5.49 -18.37 -38.32
C SER A 224 6.60 -17.40 -37.89
N LYS A 225 6.89 -16.36 -38.69
CA LYS A 225 7.95 -15.39 -38.39
C LYS A 225 7.58 -14.52 -37.19
N GLU A 226 6.35 -14.02 -37.17
CA GLU A 226 5.84 -13.20 -36.08
C GLU A 226 5.68 -14.01 -34.80
N LEU A 227 5.21 -15.26 -34.91
CA LEU A 227 5.14 -16.19 -33.79
C LEU A 227 6.52 -16.42 -33.15
N LEU A 228 7.57 -16.64 -33.96
CA LEU A 228 8.93 -16.78 -33.46
C LEU A 228 9.43 -15.50 -32.77
N SER A 229 9.21 -14.33 -33.37
CA SER A 229 9.60 -13.06 -32.74
C SER A 229 8.87 -12.80 -31.42
N LEU A 230 7.60 -13.20 -31.34
CA LEU A 230 6.78 -13.09 -30.14
C LEU A 230 7.32 -14.00 -29.02
N GLN A 231 7.69 -15.24 -29.36
CA GLN A 231 8.28 -16.19 -28.41
C GLN A 231 9.65 -15.73 -27.90
N LEU A 232 10.49 -15.16 -28.75
CA LEU A 232 11.78 -14.59 -28.33
C LEU A 232 11.61 -13.41 -27.38
N ALA A 233 10.66 -12.51 -27.67
CA ALA A 233 10.32 -11.41 -26.76
C ALA A 233 9.76 -11.91 -25.42
N GLU A 234 8.92 -12.96 -25.45
CA GLU A 234 8.40 -13.61 -24.24
C GLU A 234 9.53 -14.19 -23.36
N GLN A 235 10.56 -14.81 -23.95
CA GLN A 235 11.69 -15.34 -23.18
C GLN A 235 12.51 -14.26 -22.46
N VAL A 236 12.75 -13.11 -23.12
CA VAL A 236 13.44 -11.97 -22.47
C VAL A 236 12.61 -11.44 -21.30
N MET A 237 11.29 -11.32 -21.47
CA MET A 237 10.40 -10.89 -20.38
C MET A 237 10.34 -11.92 -19.25
N ALA A 238 10.34 -13.21 -19.58
CA ALA A 238 10.33 -14.30 -18.61
C ALA A 238 11.59 -14.32 -17.74
N GLU A 239 12.76 -14.08 -18.35
CA GLU A 239 14.03 -13.95 -17.61
C GLU A 239 14.01 -12.77 -16.64
N GLN A 240 13.60 -11.58 -17.11
CA GLN A 240 13.45 -10.41 -16.25
C GLN A 240 12.44 -10.65 -15.13
N ALA A 241 11.38 -11.41 -15.38
CA ALA A 241 10.40 -11.76 -14.36
C ALA A 241 11.00 -12.66 -13.27
N VAL A 242 11.85 -13.62 -13.62
CA VAL A 242 12.60 -14.45 -12.65
C VAL A 242 13.49 -13.58 -11.76
N GLU A 243 14.25 -12.65 -12.34
CA GLU A 243 15.10 -11.73 -11.57
C GLU A 243 14.28 -10.85 -10.62
N LYS A 244 13.20 -10.24 -11.11
CA LYS A 244 12.31 -9.41 -10.30
C LYS A 244 11.70 -10.20 -9.14
N LEU A 245 11.22 -11.42 -9.40
CA LEU A 245 10.66 -12.27 -8.35
C LEU A 245 11.72 -12.72 -7.33
N ALA A 246 12.94 -13.01 -7.77
CA ALA A 246 14.03 -13.34 -6.86
C ALA A 246 14.31 -12.20 -5.87
N ILE A 247 14.17 -10.94 -6.30
CA ILE A 247 14.29 -9.77 -5.41
C ILE A 247 13.06 -9.62 -4.52
N VAL A 248 11.85 -9.60 -5.11
CA VAL A 248 10.58 -9.35 -4.39
C VAL A 248 10.27 -10.42 -3.36
N ILE A 249 10.59 -11.69 -3.63
CA ILE A 249 10.32 -12.81 -2.72
C ILE A 249 11.57 -13.13 -1.90
N GLY A 250 12.75 -13.15 -2.54
CA GLY A 250 13.98 -13.61 -1.89
C GLY A 250 14.48 -12.68 -0.78
N ILE A 251 14.54 -11.37 -1.01
CA ILE A 251 15.05 -10.43 0.01
C ILE A 251 14.14 -10.43 1.25
N PRO A 252 12.81 -10.23 1.15
CA PRO A 252 11.93 -10.31 2.32
C PRO A 252 11.92 -11.70 2.96
N GLY A 253 12.00 -12.77 2.16
CA GLY A 253 12.06 -14.15 2.66
C GLY A 253 13.30 -14.42 3.53
N ILE A 254 14.49 -14.01 3.07
CA ILE A 254 15.72 -14.08 3.85
C ILE A 254 15.59 -13.22 5.12
N GLY A 255 15.07 -12.00 4.98
CA GLY A 255 14.84 -11.10 6.11
C GLY A 255 13.89 -11.69 7.16
N LEU A 256 12.83 -12.38 6.74
CA LEU A 256 11.90 -13.08 7.62
C LEU A 256 12.56 -14.24 8.35
N CYS A 257 13.41 -15.02 7.67
CA CYS A 257 14.21 -16.08 8.31
C CYS A 257 15.17 -15.50 9.36
N ILE A 258 15.95 -14.48 9.01
CA ILE A 258 16.86 -13.79 9.93
C ILE A 258 16.08 -13.23 11.13
N GLY A 259 14.96 -12.57 10.85
CA GLY A 259 14.07 -12.00 11.86
C GLY A 259 13.52 -13.03 12.84
N THR A 260 13.09 -14.17 12.33
CA THR A 260 12.54 -15.27 13.14
C THR A 260 13.62 -15.87 14.03
N VAL A 261 14.81 -16.15 13.48
CA VAL A 261 15.95 -16.64 14.27
C VAL A 261 16.34 -15.63 15.36
N LEU A 262 16.39 -14.34 15.00
CA LEU A 262 16.71 -13.27 15.94
C LEU A 262 15.66 -13.17 17.06
N LEU A 263 14.37 -13.22 16.73
CA LEU A 263 13.26 -13.15 17.69
C LEU A 263 13.30 -14.32 18.67
N VAL A 264 13.50 -15.55 18.16
CA VAL A 264 13.64 -16.75 18.99
C VAL A 264 14.88 -16.63 19.89
N GLY A 265 16.03 -16.25 19.33
CA GLY A 265 17.27 -16.09 20.07
C GLY A 265 17.17 -15.04 21.19
N LEU A 266 16.55 -13.89 20.91
CA LEU A 266 16.33 -12.83 21.90
C LEU A 266 15.34 -13.27 22.99
N THR A 267 14.32 -14.04 22.64
CA THR A 267 13.36 -14.59 23.61
C THR A 267 14.02 -15.61 24.53
N VAL A 268 14.82 -16.53 23.97
CA VAL A 268 15.60 -17.51 24.74
C VAL A 268 16.61 -16.79 25.65
N GLN A 269 17.34 -15.79 25.15
CA GLN A 269 18.25 -14.99 25.96
C GLN A 269 17.52 -14.34 27.13
N TRP A 270 16.37 -13.72 26.88
CA TRP A 270 15.57 -13.08 27.92
C TRP A 270 15.07 -14.07 28.98
N LEU A 271 14.63 -15.27 28.57
CA LEU A 271 14.20 -16.32 29.49
C LEU A 271 15.36 -16.84 30.36
N LEU A 272 16.53 -17.09 29.76
CA LEU A 272 17.70 -17.61 30.47
C LEU A 272 18.33 -16.57 31.42
N GLN A 273 18.35 -15.30 31.00
CA GLN A 273 18.97 -14.20 31.76
C GLN A 273 17.97 -13.43 32.62
N ARG A 274 16.78 -14.00 32.88
CA ARG A 274 15.72 -13.33 33.64
C ARG A 274 16.18 -12.90 35.05
N LYS A 275 17.10 -13.63 35.67
CA LYS A 275 17.68 -13.29 36.99
C LYS A 275 18.66 -12.11 36.96
N GLN A 276 19.09 -11.67 35.78
CA GLN A 276 20.02 -10.55 35.55
C GLN A 276 19.29 -9.27 35.09
N LEU A 277 17.96 -9.23 35.19
CA LEU A 277 17.13 -8.07 34.81
C LEU A 277 17.53 -6.78 35.55
N ASP A 278 18.01 -6.89 36.79
CA ASP A 278 18.38 -5.74 37.63
C ASP A 278 19.84 -5.29 37.44
N THR A 279 20.65 -6.02 36.67
CA THR A 279 22.05 -5.67 36.39
C THR A 279 22.18 -4.83 35.12
N ALA A 280 22.42 -3.53 35.28
CA ALA A 280 22.43 -2.51 34.23
C ALA A 280 23.39 -2.76 33.05
N SER A 281 24.42 -3.59 33.22
CA SER A 281 25.47 -3.83 32.21
C SER A 281 25.50 -5.24 31.60
N SER A 282 24.77 -6.21 32.16
CA SER A 282 24.84 -7.64 31.76
C SER A 282 23.48 -8.33 31.60
N GLY A 283 22.37 -7.60 31.75
CA GLY A 283 21.03 -8.12 31.52
C GLY A 283 20.68 -8.38 30.05
N PRO A 284 19.54 -9.02 29.78
CA PRO A 284 19.13 -9.39 28.43
C PRO A 284 18.91 -8.15 27.55
N LEU A 285 19.21 -8.27 26.26
CA LEU A 285 19.15 -7.13 25.33
C LEU A 285 17.75 -6.49 25.28
N LEU A 286 16.70 -7.32 25.38
CA LEU A 286 15.31 -6.87 25.38
C LEU A 286 14.93 -5.98 26.59
N ALA A 287 15.68 -6.08 27.69
CA ALA A 287 15.47 -5.30 28.91
C ALA A 287 16.38 -4.07 29.02
N ARG A 288 17.29 -3.87 28.07
CA ARG A 288 18.24 -2.77 28.09
C ARG A 288 17.51 -1.42 28.17
N ASN A 289 17.90 -0.57 29.12
CA ASN A 289 17.29 0.75 29.34
C ASN A 289 15.77 0.72 29.63
N ALA A 290 15.19 -0.43 29.99
CA ALA A 290 13.76 -0.54 30.28
C ALA A 290 13.35 0.24 31.55
N GLY A 291 14.27 0.38 32.51
CA GLY A 291 14.06 1.16 33.73
C GLY A 291 14.34 2.66 33.59
N LEU A 292 14.88 3.12 32.47
CA LEU A 292 15.06 4.56 32.25
C LEU A 292 13.69 5.19 31.98
N THR A 293 13.40 6.31 32.63
CA THR A 293 12.20 7.11 32.39
C THR A 293 12.58 8.44 31.74
N TRP A 294 11.59 9.14 31.18
CA TRP A 294 11.78 10.54 30.79
C TRP A 294 11.23 11.41 31.91
N ASP A 295 11.98 12.45 32.26
CA ASP A 295 11.41 13.55 33.01
C ASP A 295 10.60 14.43 32.05
N VAL A 296 9.28 14.50 32.27
CA VAL A 296 8.32 15.15 31.37
C VAL A 296 7.88 16.47 31.99
N PRO A 297 8.36 17.62 31.50
CA PRO A 297 8.14 18.91 32.16
C PRO A 297 6.76 19.53 31.84
N TRP A 298 6.00 18.93 30.91
CA TRP A 298 4.66 19.37 30.55
C TRP A 298 3.57 18.38 30.95
N ASP A 299 2.32 18.85 30.93
CA ASP A 299 1.13 18.04 31.09
C ASP A 299 0.51 17.64 29.74
N GLY A 300 -0.62 16.94 29.80
CA GLY A 300 -1.35 16.45 28.64
C GLY A 300 -1.88 17.55 27.73
N GLU A 301 -1.98 18.81 28.20
CA GLU A 301 -2.42 19.92 27.37
C GLU A 301 -1.43 20.18 26.22
N ILE A 302 -0.13 20.09 26.50
CA ILE A 302 0.92 20.21 25.47
C ILE A 302 0.88 19.02 24.50
N VAL A 303 0.65 17.81 25.00
CA VAL A 303 0.49 16.61 24.15
C VAL A 303 -0.68 16.78 23.19
N TRP A 304 -1.83 17.22 23.70
CA TRP A 304 -3.02 17.48 22.88
C TRP A 304 -2.78 18.61 21.88
N GLN A 305 -2.11 19.68 22.28
CA GLN A 305 -1.80 20.79 21.38
C GLN A 305 -0.95 20.31 20.20
N VAL A 306 0.12 19.54 20.44
CA VAL A 306 0.98 19.05 19.37
C VAL A 306 0.26 18.06 18.45
N LEU A 307 -0.51 17.11 19.00
CA LEU A 307 -1.23 16.14 18.18
C LEU A 307 -2.43 16.76 17.46
N VAL A 308 -3.36 17.36 18.20
CA VAL A 308 -4.63 17.85 17.63
C VAL A 308 -4.39 19.09 16.77
N VAL A 309 -3.61 20.06 17.23
CA VAL A 309 -3.36 21.29 16.45
C VAL A 309 -2.28 21.05 15.40
N GLY A 310 -1.14 20.49 15.78
CA GLY A 310 -0.01 20.31 14.87
C GLY A 310 -0.21 19.18 13.87
N PHE A 311 -0.44 17.97 14.36
CA PHE A 311 -0.48 16.79 13.50
C PHE A 311 -1.81 16.66 12.74
N PHE A 312 -2.96 16.77 13.40
CA PHE A 312 -4.27 16.61 12.76
C PHE A 312 -4.78 17.89 12.11
N PHE A 313 -4.91 19.00 12.84
CA PHE A 313 -5.50 20.21 12.25
C PHE A 313 -4.58 20.84 11.20
N VAL A 314 -3.32 21.14 11.52
CA VAL A 314 -2.40 21.73 10.55
C VAL A 314 -2.09 20.74 9.43
N GLY A 315 -1.78 19.48 9.79
CA GLY A 315 -1.39 18.44 8.84
C GLY A 315 -2.52 17.92 7.94
N GLN A 316 -3.71 17.65 8.48
CA GLN A 316 -4.79 17.02 7.71
C GLN A 316 -5.84 18.01 7.21
N ILE A 317 -5.94 19.22 7.79
CA ILE A 317 -7.03 20.15 7.50
C ILE A 317 -6.52 21.46 6.89
N LEU A 318 -5.77 22.24 7.67
CA LEU A 318 -5.39 23.60 7.31
C LEU A 318 -4.55 23.64 6.03
N ILE A 319 -3.51 22.81 5.94
CA ILE A 319 -2.64 22.82 4.77
C ILE A 319 -3.35 22.20 3.56
N PRO A 320 -3.87 20.95 3.60
CA PRO A 320 -4.41 20.31 2.41
C PRO A 320 -5.70 20.95 1.87
N TYR A 321 -6.59 21.44 2.75
CA TYR A 321 -7.91 21.92 2.34
C TYR A 321 -8.06 23.44 2.32
N LEU A 322 -7.12 24.20 2.90
CA LEU A 322 -7.18 25.67 2.88
C LEU A 322 -5.93 26.28 2.22
N LEU A 323 -4.75 26.11 2.80
CA LEU A 323 -3.57 26.84 2.35
C LEU A 323 -3.12 26.41 0.95
N LEU A 324 -3.10 25.10 0.69
CA LEU A 324 -2.62 24.57 -0.58
C LEU A 324 -3.58 24.90 -1.75
N PRO A 325 -4.91 24.69 -1.66
CA PRO A 325 -5.83 25.04 -2.75
C PRO A 325 -5.87 26.55 -3.02
N VAL A 326 -5.82 27.39 -1.98
CA VAL A 326 -5.77 28.85 -2.14
C VAL A 326 -4.47 29.27 -2.83
N SER A 327 -3.33 28.72 -2.41
CA SER A 327 -2.04 29.03 -3.03
C SER A 327 -1.99 28.62 -4.50
N LEU A 328 -2.51 27.43 -4.83
CA LEU A 328 -2.61 26.94 -6.20
C LEU A 328 -3.55 27.81 -7.05
N ALA A 329 -4.69 28.23 -6.49
CA ALA A 329 -5.65 29.10 -7.18
C ALA A 329 -5.04 30.48 -7.49
N VAL A 330 -4.32 31.08 -6.54
CA VAL A 330 -3.60 32.34 -6.73
C VAL A 330 -2.53 32.21 -7.83
N LEU A 331 -1.80 31.10 -7.84
CA LEU A 331 -0.78 30.80 -8.85
C LEU A 331 -1.34 30.28 -10.17
N LYS A 332 -2.67 30.09 -10.27
CA LYS A 332 -3.36 29.49 -11.42
C LYS A 332 -2.81 28.12 -11.84
N LEU A 333 -2.39 27.31 -10.86
CA LEU A 333 -1.87 25.96 -11.07
C LEU A 333 -2.97 24.93 -10.87
N ASN A 334 -3.05 23.94 -11.77
CA ASN A 334 -3.97 22.81 -11.65
C ASN A 334 -3.17 21.50 -11.47
N PRO A 335 -3.09 20.94 -10.24
CA PRO A 335 -2.36 19.69 -10.00
C PRO A 335 -2.87 18.50 -10.81
N ALA A 336 -4.14 18.51 -11.24
CA ALA A 336 -4.69 17.42 -12.05
C ALA A 336 -4.01 17.32 -13.42
N SER A 337 -3.59 18.44 -14.01
CA SER A 337 -2.92 18.49 -15.31
C SER A 337 -1.40 18.34 -15.22
N PHE A 338 -0.83 18.11 -14.04
CA PHE A 338 0.61 17.93 -13.88
C PHE A 338 1.07 16.61 -14.50
N ASP A 339 2.21 16.65 -15.17
CA ASP A 339 2.94 15.46 -15.58
C ASP A 339 3.48 14.71 -14.35
N PRO A 340 3.85 13.42 -14.46
CA PRO A 340 4.29 12.61 -13.32
C PRO A 340 5.41 13.25 -12.48
N ARG A 341 6.36 13.96 -13.13
CA ARG A 341 7.45 14.62 -12.43
C ARG A 341 6.96 15.80 -11.61
N SER A 342 6.16 16.69 -12.20
CA SER A 342 5.58 17.82 -11.45
C SER A 342 4.66 17.35 -10.33
N LYS A 343 3.91 16.26 -10.52
CA LYS A 343 3.12 15.61 -9.45
C LYS A 343 4.01 15.14 -8.29
N ALA A 344 5.12 14.47 -8.58
CA ALA A 344 6.03 14.00 -7.54
C ALA A 344 6.64 15.15 -6.72
N PHE A 345 7.09 16.23 -7.38
CA PHE A 345 7.59 17.42 -6.70
C PHE A 345 6.49 18.15 -5.90
N TYR A 346 5.27 18.20 -6.43
CA TYR A 346 4.13 18.76 -5.71
C TYR A 346 3.82 17.97 -4.43
N ILE A 347 3.81 16.63 -4.49
CA ILE A 347 3.63 15.77 -3.33
C ILE A 347 4.76 15.98 -2.31
N PHE A 348 6.01 16.01 -2.76
CA PHE A 348 7.16 16.26 -1.89
C PHE A 348 7.08 17.63 -1.20
N ALA A 349 6.81 18.69 -1.96
CA ALA A 349 6.68 20.05 -1.42
C ALA A 349 5.51 20.15 -0.42
N THR A 350 4.38 19.50 -0.73
CA THR A 350 3.25 19.40 0.19
C THR A 350 3.67 18.71 1.48
N TYR A 351 4.36 17.57 1.39
CA TYR A 351 4.84 16.84 2.56
C TYR A 351 5.80 17.66 3.43
N LEU A 352 6.73 18.40 2.81
CA LEU A 352 7.63 19.30 3.53
C LEU A 352 6.87 20.41 4.25
N LEU A 353 5.85 21.00 3.61
CA LEU A 353 5.03 22.05 4.22
C LEU A 353 4.25 21.50 5.42
N LEU A 354 3.67 20.30 5.28
CA LEU A 354 2.98 19.58 6.36
C LEU A 354 3.92 19.32 7.55
N SER A 355 5.10 18.77 7.25
CA SER A 355 6.12 18.48 8.25
C SER A 355 6.58 19.74 8.96
N ALA A 356 6.87 20.82 8.21
CA ALA A 356 7.27 22.10 8.76
C ALA A 356 6.17 22.71 9.65
N GLY A 357 4.91 22.64 9.23
CA GLY A 357 3.76 23.09 10.02
C GLY A 357 3.63 22.32 11.34
N GLY A 358 3.67 20.99 11.29
CA GLY A 358 3.60 20.13 12.47
C GLY A 358 4.77 20.35 13.44
N LEU A 359 6.00 20.40 12.92
CA LEU A 359 7.21 20.66 13.72
C LEU A 359 7.22 22.08 14.30
N SER A 360 6.67 23.06 13.60
CA SER A 360 6.53 24.43 14.13
C SER A 360 5.60 24.44 15.35
N VAL A 361 4.44 23.77 15.26
CA VAL A 361 3.53 23.64 16.42
C VAL A 361 4.21 22.91 17.56
N LEU A 362 4.94 21.82 17.29
CA LEU A 362 5.74 21.12 18.31
C LEU A 362 6.72 22.07 18.99
N TYR A 363 7.57 22.75 18.21
CA TYR A 363 8.59 23.67 18.72
C TYR A 363 7.98 24.78 19.59
N PHE A 364 6.95 25.48 19.11
CA PHE A 364 6.32 26.56 19.86
C PHE A 364 5.58 26.06 21.11
N SER A 365 5.13 24.81 21.13
CA SER A 365 4.48 24.20 22.29
C SER A 365 5.48 23.83 23.38
N VAL A 366 6.71 23.44 23.01
CA VAL A 366 7.74 23.02 23.97
C VAL A 366 8.77 24.12 24.31
N ARG A 367 8.80 25.24 23.56
CA ARG A 367 9.85 26.27 23.70
C ARG A 367 10.01 26.85 25.10
N SER A 368 8.93 26.94 25.87
CA SER A 368 8.94 27.48 27.23
C SER A 368 9.61 26.56 28.24
N PHE A 369 9.84 25.30 27.86
CA PHE A 369 10.48 24.27 28.69
C PHE A 369 11.95 24.05 28.31
N LEU A 370 12.52 24.90 27.45
CA LEU A 370 13.93 24.80 27.07
C LEU A 370 14.84 25.35 28.20
N PRO A 371 15.98 24.70 28.48
CA PRO A 371 16.47 23.44 27.89
C PRO A 371 15.68 22.22 28.37
N LEU A 372 15.41 21.27 27.46
CA LEU A 372 14.71 20.03 27.80
C LEU A 372 15.58 19.14 28.72
N PRO A 373 14.96 18.31 29.59
CA PRO A 373 15.67 17.30 30.37
C PRO A 373 16.49 16.34 29.49
N GLU A 374 17.45 15.64 30.10
CA GLU A 374 18.30 14.70 29.37
C GLU A 374 17.50 13.57 28.70
N GLY A 375 17.89 13.22 27.48
CA GLY A 375 17.30 12.09 26.74
C GLY A 375 16.12 12.43 25.83
N TRP A 376 15.67 13.69 25.80
CA TRP A 376 14.73 14.18 24.79
C TRP A 376 15.40 14.36 23.43
N PHE A 377 14.73 13.93 22.36
CA PHE A 377 15.18 14.02 20.96
C PHE A 377 16.64 13.61 20.72
N ARG A 378 17.12 12.60 21.46
CA ARG A 378 18.55 12.22 21.42
C ARG A 378 18.93 11.66 20.04
N ILE A 379 19.91 12.31 19.41
CA ILE A 379 20.55 11.87 18.17
C ILE A 379 22.03 11.66 18.47
N ASN A 380 22.51 10.43 18.28
CA ASN A 380 23.93 10.13 18.41
C ASN A 380 24.41 9.32 17.21
N TRP A 381 25.26 9.91 16.38
CA TRP A 381 25.84 9.24 15.21
C TRP A 381 26.79 8.10 15.58
N ARG A 382 27.33 8.11 16.81
CA ARG A 382 28.18 7.04 17.35
C ARG A 382 27.34 6.02 18.14
N GLY A 383 27.84 4.80 18.23
CA GLY A 383 27.21 3.71 18.98
C GLY A 383 26.33 2.79 18.14
N ASN A 384 25.51 1.97 18.80
CA ASN A 384 24.88 0.80 18.16
C ASN A 384 23.51 1.09 17.53
N TRP A 385 23.19 2.35 17.21
CA TRP A 385 21.88 2.74 16.67
C TRP A 385 21.58 2.03 15.35
N PHE A 386 22.61 1.84 14.51
CA PHE A 386 22.49 1.13 13.24
C PHE A 386 22.03 -0.31 13.46
N PHE A 387 22.66 -1.04 14.39
CA PHE A 387 22.29 -2.42 14.71
C PHE A 387 20.91 -2.52 15.38
N TRP A 388 20.52 -1.53 16.18
CA TRP A 388 19.16 -1.45 16.73
C TRP A 388 18.11 -1.23 15.65
N GLY A 389 18.37 -0.34 14.69
CA GLY A 389 17.47 -0.10 13.56
C GLY A 389 17.38 -1.31 12.63
N LEU A 390 18.53 -1.87 12.23
CA LEU A 390 18.60 -3.04 11.35
C LEU A 390 18.03 -4.30 12.00
N GLY A 391 18.40 -4.58 13.26
CA GLY A 391 17.84 -5.70 14.01
C GLY A 391 16.34 -5.53 14.27
N GLY A 392 15.90 -4.31 14.55
CA GLY A 392 14.49 -3.96 14.65
C GLY A 392 13.72 -4.20 13.36
N TYR A 393 14.31 -3.87 12.20
CA TYR A 393 13.70 -4.13 10.89
C TYR A 393 13.51 -5.63 10.66
N PHE A 394 14.54 -6.44 10.91
CA PHE A 394 14.42 -7.90 10.78
C PHE A 394 13.39 -8.48 11.74
N VAL A 395 13.31 -8.01 12.99
CA VAL A 395 12.27 -8.45 13.94
C VAL A 395 10.86 -7.99 13.53
N ALA A 396 10.74 -6.81 12.91
CA ALA A 396 9.45 -6.30 12.43
C ALA A 396 8.85 -7.18 11.33
N LEU A 397 9.68 -7.73 10.42
CA LEU A 397 9.22 -8.56 9.30
C LEU A 397 8.30 -9.73 9.73
N PRO A 398 8.74 -10.72 10.55
CA PRO A 398 7.88 -11.83 10.93
C PRO A 398 6.67 -11.38 11.77
N LEU A 399 6.83 -10.37 12.62
CA LEU A 399 5.74 -9.86 13.47
C LEU A 399 4.63 -9.22 12.64
N VAL A 400 5.00 -8.29 11.75
CA VAL A 400 4.02 -7.59 10.91
C VAL A 400 3.42 -8.53 9.89
N VAL A 401 4.20 -9.44 9.27
CA VAL A 401 3.66 -10.46 8.34
C VAL A 401 2.64 -11.35 9.05
N LEU A 402 2.96 -11.86 10.25
CA LEU A 402 2.02 -12.68 11.02
C LEU A 402 0.71 -11.93 11.33
N VAL A 403 0.82 -10.67 11.79
CA VAL A 403 -0.35 -9.84 12.08
C VAL A 403 -1.13 -9.53 10.81
N SER A 404 -0.46 -9.26 9.68
CA SER A 404 -1.11 -9.03 8.39
C SER A 404 -1.89 -10.26 7.90
N LEU A 405 -1.35 -11.47 8.06
CA LEU A 405 -2.05 -12.72 7.72
C LEU A 405 -3.31 -12.92 8.58
N ILE A 406 -3.21 -12.63 9.88
CA ILE A 406 -4.36 -12.67 10.79
C ILE A 406 -5.39 -11.61 10.38
N ASN A 407 -4.93 -10.39 10.10
CA ASN A 407 -5.76 -9.27 9.70
C ASN A 407 -6.53 -9.57 8.40
N GLN A 408 -5.91 -10.21 7.41
CA GLN A 408 -6.57 -10.62 6.17
C GLN A 408 -7.78 -11.54 6.39
N GLN A 409 -7.75 -12.42 7.40
CA GLN A 409 -8.89 -13.29 7.71
C GLN A 409 -10.13 -12.50 8.15
N PHE A 410 -9.94 -11.31 8.74
CA PHE A 410 -11.04 -10.45 9.13
C PHE A 410 -11.60 -9.63 7.96
N TRP A 411 -10.73 -9.16 7.05
CA TRP A 411 -11.10 -8.20 6.01
C TRP A 411 -11.50 -8.83 4.67
N GLN A 412 -11.11 -10.06 4.37
CA GLN A 412 -11.47 -10.78 3.13
C GLN A 412 -11.24 -9.96 1.83
N GLY A 413 -10.18 -9.15 1.78
CA GLY A 413 -9.86 -8.29 0.62
C GLY A 413 -10.62 -6.96 0.56
N GLN A 414 -11.26 -6.53 1.66
CA GLN A 414 -11.93 -5.23 1.81
C GLN A 414 -11.15 -4.30 2.76
N GLY A 415 -11.56 -3.04 2.85
CA GLY A 415 -11.08 -2.12 3.88
C GLY A 415 -9.83 -1.33 3.52
N GLY A 416 -9.36 -1.37 2.26
CA GLY A 416 -8.10 -0.76 1.87
C GLY A 416 -8.25 0.40 0.91
N SER A 417 -7.39 1.39 1.08
CA SER A 417 -7.19 2.49 0.13
C SER A 417 -5.67 2.74 0.02
N ASN A 418 -5.13 2.75 -1.19
CA ASN A 418 -3.73 3.15 -1.39
C ASN A 418 -3.57 4.01 -2.66
N PRO A 419 -3.83 5.32 -2.55
CA PRO A 419 -3.80 6.24 -3.69
C PRO A 419 -2.43 6.39 -4.35
N ILE A 420 -1.37 5.80 -3.76
CA ILE A 420 0.00 5.83 -4.28
C ILE A 420 0.20 4.90 -5.47
N LEU A 421 -0.53 3.77 -5.53
CA LEU A 421 -0.26 2.72 -6.51
C LEU A 421 -0.37 3.24 -7.97
N PRO A 422 -1.42 3.99 -8.39
CA PRO A 422 -1.48 4.53 -9.75
C PRO A 422 -0.31 5.46 -10.09
N ILE A 423 0.17 6.26 -9.13
CA ILE A 423 1.24 7.24 -9.35
C ILE A 423 2.59 6.55 -9.61
N VAL A 424 2.88 5.47 -8.88
CA VAL A 424 4.12 4.68 -9.04
C VAL A 424 4.07 3.82 -10.31
N LEU A 425 2.88 3.32 -10.68
CA LEU A 425 2.69 2.46 -11.85
C LEU A 425 2.63 3.22 -13.18
N ASP A 426 2.00 4.40 -13.19
CA ASP A 426 1.86 5.23 -14.39
C ASP A 426 3.12 6.08 -14.65
N GLY A 427 3.88 6.39 -13.59
CA GLY A 427 5.07 7.23 -13.63
C GLY A 427 6.32 6.46 -14.05
N ARG A 428 6.49 6.19 -15.35
CA ARG A 428 7.76 5.66 -15.92
C ARG A 428 8.94 6.65 -15.85
N ASP A 429 8.80 7.77 -15.14
CA ASP A 429 9.84 8.80 -14.98
C ASP A 429 10.72 8.49 -13.76
N GLY A 430 11.98 8.15 -14.00
CA GLY A 430 12.93 7.79 -12.93
C GLY A 430 13.16 8.91 -11.90
N MET A 431 13.04 10.18 -12.29
CA MET A 431 13.17 11.30 -11.37
C MET A 431 11.95 11.42 -10.45
N ALA A 432 10.74 11.28 -10.99
CA ALA A 432 9.50 11.25 -10.22
C ALA A 432 9.56 10.13 -9.16
N LEU A 433 10.02 8.94 -9.56
CA LEU A 433 10.22 7.81 -8.66
C LEU A 433 11.27 8.10 -7.59
N ALA A 434 12.40 8.71 -7.94
CA ALA A 434 13.44 9.07 -6.97
C ALA A 434 12.95 10.09 -5.93
N VAL A 435 12.20 11.11 -6.37
CA VAL A 435 11.58 12.11 -5.47
C VAL A 435 10.55 11.45 -4.56
N PHE A 436 9.71 10.58 -5.11
CA PHE A 436 8.72 9.85 -4.34
C PHE A 436 9.38 8.94 -3.29
N PHE A 437 10.41 8.19 -3.68
CA PHE A 437 11.19 7.35 -2.78
C PHE A 437 11.86 8.18 -1.68
N GLY A 438 12.49 9.31 -2.01
CA GLY A 438 13.07 10.22 -1.02
C GLY A 438 12.04 10.78 -0.04
N THR A 439 10.83 11.07 -0.52
CA THR A 439 9.71 11.54 0.32
C THR A 439 9.31 10.45 1.32
N ALA A 440 8.94 9.27 0.82
CA ALA A 440 8.35 8.22 1.63
C ALA A 440 9.37 7.41 2.46
N ALA A 441 10.60 7.26 1.99
CA ALA A 441 11.64 6.49 2.70
C ALA A 441 12.54 7.35 3.60
N ILE A 442 12.55 8.68 3.45
CA ILE A 442 13.45 9.55 4.23
C ILE A 442 12.66 10.65 4.92
N ALA A 443 12.04 11.56 4.16
CA ALA A 443 11.38 12.74 4.74
C ALA A 443 10.27 12.32 5.72
N ALA A 444 9.48 11.31 5.36
CA ALA A 444 8.40 10.82 6.18
C ALA A 444 8.85 10.15 7.49
N PRO A 445 9.73 9.12 7.46
CA PRO A 445 10.32 8.56 8.67
C PRO A 445 10.97 9.60 9.59
N VAL A 446 11.69 10.59 9.04
CA VAL A 446 12.32 11.62 9.87
C VAL A 446 11.27 12.44 10.62
N PHE A 447 10.27 12.96 9.93
CA PHE A 447 9.21 13.76 10.55
C PHE A 447 8.40 12.94 11.58
N GLU A 448 7.95 11.76 11.17
CA GLU A 448 7.07 10.93 11.98
C GLU A 448 7.78 10.40 13.22
N GLU A 449 9.05 9.96 13.12
CA GLU A 449 9.79 9.52 14.29
C GLU A 449 10.09 10.66 15.27
N ILE A 450 10.27 11.91 14.81
CA ILE A 450 10.38 13.06 15.71
C ILE A 450 9.09 13.28 16.49
N VAL A 451 7.93 13.22 15.83
CA VAL A 451 6.63 13.45 16.48
C VAL A 451 6.24 12.28 17.38
N PHE A 452 6.29 11.04 16.88
CA PHE A 452 5.79 9.87 17.60
C PHE A 452 6.80 9.36 18.63
N ARG A 453 8.09 9.25 18.28
CA ARG A 453 9.11 8.67 19.19
C ARG A 453 9.85 9.76 19.94
N GLY A 454 10.19 10.87 19.29
CA GLY A 454 10.87 12.00 19.93
C GLY A 454 10.00 12.73 20.95
N PHE A 455 8.69 12.87 20.66
CA PHE A 455 7.77 13.67 21.47
C PHE A 455 6.67 12.85 22.16
N LEU A 456 5.79 12.18 21.39
CA LEU A 456 4.55 11.60 21.92
C LEU A 456 4.82 10.46 22.91
N LEU A 457 5.61 9.46 22.52
CA LEU A 457 5.89 8.30 23.35
C LEU A 457 6.51 8.72 24.70
N PRO A 458 7.62 9.50 24.76
CA PRO A 458 8.14 10.02 26.02
C PRO A 458 7.10 10.78 26.84
N SER A 459 6.29 11.63 26.21
CA SER A 459 5.25 12.38 26.92
C SER A 459 4.20 11.48 27.57
N LEU A 460 3.81 10.39 26.90
CA LEU A 460 2.86 9.41 27.43
C LEU A 460 3.41 8.65 28.64
N THR A 461 4.74 8.54 28.80
CA THR A 461 5.34 7.88 29.98
C THR A 461 5.08 8.60 31.30
N ARG A 462 4.60 9.85 31.25
CA ARG A 462 4.09 10.56 32.44
C ARG A 462 2.81 9.92 33.01
N TYR A 463 2.01 9.29 32.16
CA TYR A 463 0.68 8.78 32.49
C TYR A 463 0.56 7.26 32.42
N LEU A 464 1.42 6.62 31.63
CA LEU A 464 1.39 5.19 31.36
C LEU A 464 2.77 4.56 31.64
N PRO A 465 2.82 3.29 32.05
CA PRO A 465 4.08 2.55 32.02
C PRO A 465 4.63 2.52 30.58
N VAL A 466 5.95 2.35 30.42
CA VAL A 466 6.62 2.41 29.11
C VAL A 466 5.95 1.53 28.05
N TRP A 467 5.52 0.32 28.40
CA TRP A 467 4.78 -0.57 27.49
C TRP A 467 3.40 -0.04 27.08
N GLY A 468 2.69 0.61 28.01
CA GLY A 468 1.42 1.28 27.70
C GLY A 468 1.63 2.49 26.80
N ALA A 469 2.70 3.26 27.02
CA ALA A 469 3.07 4.38 26.15
C ALA A 469 3.47 3.91 24.74
N ILE A 470 4.20 2.80 24.62
CA ILE A 470 4.49 2.15 23.32
C ILE A 470 3.19 1.79 22.60
N GLY A 471 2.28 1.07 23.28
CA GLY A 471 1.01 0.64 22.68
C GLY A 471 0.12 1.81 22.25
N ALA A 472 -0.05 2.82 23.10
CA ALA A 472 -0.86 3.99 22.79
C ALA A 472 -0.26 4.83 21.64
N SER A 473 1.06 5.05 21.66
CA SER A 473 1.74 5.76 20.57
C SER A 473 1.67 4.98 19.25
N ALA A 474 1.77 3.64 19.30
CA ALA A 474 1.69 2.80 18.12
C ALA A 474 0.28 2.78 17.51
N LEU A 475 -0.76 2.74 18.34
CA LEU A 475 -2.14 2.82 17.86
C LEU A 475 -2.45 4.19 17.24
N LEU A 476 -2.01 5.28 17.86
CA LEU A 476 -2.17 6.64 17.31
C LEU A 476 -1.40 6.80 15.99
N PHE A 477 -0.21 6.22 15.89
CA PHE A 477 0.56 6.15 14.63
C PHE A 477 -0.22 5.41 13.54
N ALA A 478 -0.82 4.27 13.85
CA ALA A 478 -1.60 3.50 12.89
C ALA A 478 -2.88 4.22 12.44
N VAL A 479 -3.63 4.79 13.38
CA VAL A 479 -4.86 5.56 13.10
C VAL A 479 -4.59 6.79 12.25
N ALA A 480 -3.41 7.41 12.39
CA ALA A 480 -3.00 8.55 11.57
C ALA A 480 -2.92 8.25 10.06
N HIS A 481 -2.89 6.97 9.66
CA HIS A 481 -2.87 6.56 8.26
C HIS A 481 -4.27 6.45 7.64
N LEU A 482 -5.33 6.61 8.42
CA LEU A 482 -6.73 6.75 7.94
C LEU A 482 -7.25 5.58 7.09
N ASN A 483 -6.65 4.39 7.23
CA ASN A 483 -7.06 3.18 6.54
C ASN A 483 -7.29 2.07 7.57
N VAL A 484 -8.53 1.59 7.68
CA VAL A 484 -8.93 0.64 8.73
C VAL A 484 -8.24 -0.72 8.59
N SER A 485 -8.03 -1.20 7.36
CA SER A 485 -7.35 -2.48 7.11
C SER A 485 -5.87 -2.44 7.51
N GLU A 486 -5.25 -1.26 7.54
CA GLU A 486 -3.82 -1.11 7.86
C GLU A 486 -3.56 -0.87 9.35
N VAL A 487 -4.60 -0.64 10.17
CA VAL A 487 -4.43 -0.29 11.59
C VAL A 487 -3.66 -1.37 12.36
N LEU A 488 -4.01 -2.66 12.23
CA LEU A 488 -3.32 -3.72 12.99
C LEU A 488 -1.86 -3.93 12.56
N PRO A 489 -1.55 -4.06 11.24
CA PRO A 489 -0.17 -4.13 10.78
C PRO A 489 0.67 -2.91 11.18
N LEU A 490 0.15 -1.69 10.99
CA LEU A 490 0.88 -0.46 11.31
C LEU A 490 1.03 -0.23 12.81
N ALA A 491 0.06 -0.65 13.63
CA ALA A 491 0.21 -0.62 15.08
C ALA A 491 1.31 -1.59 15.54
N THR A 492 1.45 -2.74 14.86
CA THR A 492 2.53 -3.70 15.15
C THR A 492 3.89 -3.11 14.81
N LEU A 493 4.05 -2.54 13.61
CA LEU A 493 5.27 -1.82 13.22
C LEU A 493 5.54 -0.67 14.20
N GLY A 494 4.50 0.07 14.57
CA GLY A 494 4.57 1.20 15.48
C GLY A 494 5.07 0.81 16.87
N ALA A 495 4.67 -0.38 17.35
CA ALA A 495 5.13 -0.93 18.62
C ALA A 495 6.61 -1.35 18.56
N VAL A 496 7.06 -1.96 17.45
CA VAL A 496 8.48 -2.30 17.26
C VAL A 496 9.34 -1.03 17.20
N LEU A 497 8.92 0.01 16.48
CA LEU A 497 9.60 1.31 16.47
C LEU A 497 9.69 1.94 17.86
N GLY A 498 8.58 1.93 18.62
CA GLY A 498 8.55 2.41 20.00
C GLY A 498 9.46 1.60 20.94
N PHE A 499 9.49 0.28 20.77
CA PHE A 499 10.42 -0.60 21.48
C PHE A 499 11.87 -0.25 21.15
N VAL A 500 12.24 -0.20 19.88
CA VAL A 500 13.60 0.12 19.43
C VAL A 500 14.04 1.49 19.95
N TYR A 501 13.17 2.51 19.91
CA TYR A 501 13.50 3.82 20.47
C TYR A 501 13.71 3.78 21.99
N THR A 502 12.82 3.16 22.75
CA THR A 502 12.92 3.11 24.22
C THR A 502 14.15 2.36 24.72
N ARG A 503 14.59 1.34 23.97
CA ARG A 503 15.80 0.55 24.28
C ARG A 503 17.08 1.22 23.79
N SER A 504 17.10 1.74 22.56
CA SER A 504 18.30 2.37 21.97
C SER A 504 18.56 3.79 22.50
N ARG A 505 17.53 4.50 22.95
CA ARG A 505 17.56 5.91 23.36
C ARG A 505 18.18 6.81 22.29
N ASN A 506 17.94 6.51 21.02
CA ASN A 506 18.48 7.25 19.89
C ASN A 506 17.47 7.26 18.75
N LEU A 507 17.08 8.45 18.27
CA LEU A 507 16.11 8.60 17.19
C LEU A 507 16.58 8.04 15.84
N LEU A 508 17.90 7.94 15.61
CA LEU A 508 18.41 7.36 14.37
C LEU A 508 18.04 5.88 14.21
N ALA A 509 17.86 5.13 15.31
CA ALA A 509 17.52 3.71 15.26
C ALA A 509 16.09 3.45 14.71
N PRO A 510 15.01 4.02 15.28
CA PRO A 510 13.69 3.87 14.70
C PRO A 510 13.55 4.57 13.34
N MET A 511 14.26 5.69 13.09
CA MET A 511 14.29 6.31 11.75
C MET A 511 14.83 5.33 10.69
N LEU A 512 15.96 4.67 10.97
CA LEU A 512 16.50 3.66 10.06
C LEU A 512 15.54 2.50 9.84
N LEU A 513 14.94 1.96 10.91
CA LEU A 513 13.97 0.87 10.81
C LEU A 513 12.79 1.27 9.91
N HIS A 514 12.19 2.42 10.19
CA HIS A 514 11.04 2.94 9.44
C HIS A 514 11.42 3.21 7.98
N SER A 515 12.57 3.82 7.72
CA SER A 515 13.11 4.00 6.37
C SER A 515 13.27 2.67 5.63
N LEU A 516 13.86 1.64 6.26
CA LEU A 516 14.01 0.30 5.65
C LEU A 516 12.66 -0.36 5.34
N TRP A 517 11.68 -0.20 6.24
CA TRP A 517 10.32 -0.69 6.03
C TRP A 517 9.67 -0.06 4.80
N ASN A 518 9.72 1.28 4.73
CA ASN A 518 9.14 2.02 3.61
C ASN A 518 9.89 1.73 2.31
N SER A 519 11.23 1.71 2.32
CA SER A 519 12.05 1.35 1.16
C SER A 519 11.74 -0.03 0.63
N GLY A 520 11.63 -1.05 1.50
CA GLY A 520 11.31 -2.42 1.09
C GLY A 520 9.92 -2.52 0.44
N THR A 521 8.93 -1.84 1.02
CA THR A 521 7.57 -1.78 0.48
C THR A 521 7.56 -1.12 -0.90
N LEU A 522 8.21 0.05 -1.04
CA LEU A 522 8.28 0.80 -2.30
C LEU A 522 9.03 0.05 -3.40
N LEU A 523 10.16 -0.59 -3.06
CA LEU A 523 10.91 -1.41 -4.00
C LEU A 523 10.06 -2.57 -4.52
N SER A 524 9.32 -3.22 -3.62
CA SER A 524 8.40 -4.30 -4.01
C SER A 524 7.31 -3.81 -4.96
N LEU A 525 6.66 -2.68 -4.63
CA LEU A 525 5.64 -2.07 -5.49
C LEU A 525 6.20 -1.70 -6.88
N PHE A 526 7.39 -1.13 -6.94
CA PHE A 526 8.03 -0.75 -8.20
C PHE A 526 8.35 -1.97 -9.07
N LEU A 527 8.94 -3.01 -8.49
CA LEU A 527 9.31 -4.22 -9.22
C LEU A 527 8.07 -4.96 -9.72
N LEU A 528 7.04 -5.10 -8.88
CA LEU A 528 5.76 -5.71 -9.24
C LEU A 528 5.05 -4.91 -10.33
N GLY A 529 5.05 -3.59 -10.22
CA GLY A 529 4.46 -2.68 -11.18
C GLY A 529 5.08 -2.69 -12.57
N SER A 530 6.41 -2.71 -12.62
CA SER A 530 7.17 -2.79 -13.88
C SER A 530 7.01 -4.12 -14.62
N GLY A 531 6.42 -5.14 -13.98
CA GLY A 531 6.17 -6.46 -14.54
C GLY A 531 4.88 -6.58 -15.35
N ALA A 532 4.01 -5.56 -15.30
CA ALA A 532 2.72 -5.58 -15.99
C ALA A 532 2.81 -5.31 -17.50
N SER A 533 3.88 -4.64 -17.97
CA SER A 533 3.95 -4.06 -19.31
C SER A 533 4.88 -4.79 -20.28
#